data_AF-A0A814FZD5-F1
#
_entry.id   AF-A0A814FZD5-F1
#
_cell.length_a   1.000
_cell.length_b   1.000
_cell.length_c   1.000
_cell.angle_alpha   90.00
_cell.angle_beta   90.00
_cell.angle_gamma   90.00
#
_symmetry.space_group_name_H-M   'P 1'
#
loop_
_entity.id
_entity.type
_entity.pdbx_description
1 polymer ?
#
loop_
_entity_poly.entity_id
_entity_poly.type
_entity_poly.pdbx_seq_one_letter_code
_entity_poly.pdbx_strand_id
1 'polypeptide(L)'
;MARIDDEREIVAELKEKKTAQQEYTQAIAQGHGAYLFEQDEDTNDIFVVSVGALKPGSQCRIRISYVSELDLLHGSEKPTIRFVIPTTIAPRYSPAQKGISSPSETQTKYAESVLYTIEFICQVDKLDQHVVNVSSPSHPIKVDSSNEETFLVAFSQQGIQLE
;
A
#
# COMPACT_ATOMS: atom_id res chain seq x y z
N MET A 1 0.27 1.20 11.51
CA MET A 1 -0.58 0.60 12.57
C MET A 1 -1.30 -0.59 11.96
N ALA A 2 -1.39 -1.72 12.66
CA ALA A 2 -2.14 -2.89 12.19
C ALA A 2 -3.31 -3.15 13.14
N ARG A 3 -4.46 -3.57 12.59
CA ARG A 3 -5.62 -4.01 13.36
C ARG A 3 -6.06 -5.40 12.90
N ILE A 4 -6.40 -6.25 13.87
CA ILE A 4 -6.85 -7.64 13.64
C ILE A 4 -8.24 -7.78 14.21
N ASP A 5 -9.16 -8.28 13.38
CA ASP A 5 -10.56 -8.53 13.73
C ASP A 5 -11.27 -7.30 14.36
N ASP A 6 -10.78 -6.08 14.06
CA ASP A 6 -11.23 -4.80 14.63
C ASP A 6 -11.22 -4.68 16.17
N GLU A 7 -10.63 -5.64 16.87
CA GLU A 7 -10.52 -5.69 18.33
C GLU A 7 -9.11 -5.35 18.84
N ARG A 8 -8.07 -5.79 18.12
CA ARG A 8 -6.67 -5.67 18.57
C ARG A 8 -5.89 -4.67 17.73
N GLU A 9 -5.49 -3.57 18.37
CA GLU A 9 -4.58 -2.58 17.79
C GLU A 9 -3.12 -2.94 18.11
N ILE A 10 -2.28 -2.95 17.07
CA ILE A 10 -0.86 -3.25 17.17
C ILE A 10 -0.09 -1.97 16.82
N VAL A 11 0.65 -1.49 17.82
CA VAL A 11 1.58 -0.37 17.69
C VAL A 11 2.95 -0.94 17.30
N ALA A 12 3.54 -0.40 16.23
CA ALA A 12 4.85 -0.83 15.78
C ALA A 12 5.95 -0.18 16.64
N GLU A 13 6.94 -0.97 17.03
CA GLU A 13 8.14 -0.50 17.71
C GLU A 13 9.30 -0.52 16.71
N LEU A 14 10.00 0.61 16.55
CA LEU A 14 11.15 0.68 15.66
C LEU A 14 12.37 0.05 16.35
N LYS A 15 13.01 -0.90 15.67
CA LYS A 15 14.19 -1.63 16.16
C LYS A 15 15.23 -1.77 15.07
N GLU A 16 16.44 -2.18 15.45
CA GLU A 16 17.44 -2.63 14.48
C GLU A 16 16.89 -3.81 13.67
N LYS A 17 17.13 -3.80 12.35
CA LYS A 17 16.58 -4.79 11.40
C LYS A 17 16.79 -6.24 11.85
N LYS A 18 18.04 -6.61 12.19
CA LYS A 18 18.36 -7.98 12.63
C LYS A 18 17.62 -8.37 13.91
N THR A 19 17.52 -7.46 14.86
CA THR A 19 16.76 -7.68 16.11
C THR A 19 15.28 -7.90 15.81
N ALA A 20 14.67 -7.04 14.97
CA ALA A 20 13.27 -7.17 14.59
C ALA A 20 12.97 -8.50 13.86
N GLN A 21 13.86 -8.91 12.95
CA GLN A 21 13.75 -10.19 12.24
C GLN A 21 13.88 -11.39 13.20
N GLN A 22 14.82 -11.34 14.15
CA GLN A 22 15.00 -12.40 15.15
C GLN A 22 13.78 -12.54 16.07
N GLU A 23 13.26 -11.42 16.59
CA GLU A 23 12.06 -11.42 17.42
C GLU A 23 10.84 -11.95 16.65
N TYR A 24 10.66 -11.53 15.39
CA TYR A 24 9.61 -12.01 14.52
C TYR A 24 9.69 -13.54 14.35
N THR A 25 10.85 -14.07 13.93
CA THR A 25 11.02 -15.50 13.70
C THR A 25 10.88 -16.32 14.98
N GLN A 26 11.36 -15.81 16.13
CA GLN A 26 11.13 -16.48 17.42
C GLN A 26 9.64 -16.52 17.80
N ALA A 27 8.90 -15.43 17.60
CA ALA A 27 7.47 -15.38 17.87
C ALA A 27 6.70 -16.38 16.99
N ILE A 28 7.03 -16.46 15.69
CA ILE A 28 6.45 -17.44 14.77
C ILE A 28 6.77 -18.87 15.18
N ALA A 29 8.02 -19.17 15.55
CA ALA A 29 8.42 -20.51 16.00
C ALA A 29 7.68 -20.95 17.28
N GLN A 30 7.29 -20.00 18.14
CA GLN A 30 6.48 -20.24 19.33
C GLN A 30 4.98 -20.33 19.04
N GLY A 31 4.55 -20.14 17.79
CA GLY A 31 3.14 -20.15 17.38
C GLY A 31 2.38 -18.86 17.73
N HIS A 32 3.09 -17.78 18.04
CA HIS A 32 2.49 -16.47 18.29
C HIS A 32 2.24 -15.70 16.99
N GLY A 33 1.20 -14.87 16.99
CA GLY A 33 1.01 -13.85 15.94
C GLY A 33 2.15 -12.85 15.96
N ALA A 34 2.78 -12.63 14.81
CA ALA A 34 3.88 -11.67 14.67
C ALA A 34 3.72 -10.84 13.39
N TYR A 35 4.21 -9.60 13.44
CA TYR A 35 4.07 -8.62 12.37
C TYR A 35 5.40 -7.89 12.23
N LEU A 36 5.96 -7.93 11.03
CA LEU A 36 7.21 -7.25 10.71
C LEU A 36 6.97 -6.29 9.56
N PHE A 37 7.51 -5.08 9.68
CA PHE A 37 7.55 -4.09 8.61
C PHE A 37 9.00 -3.68 8.43
N GLU A 38 9.55 -3.90 7.23
CA GLU A 38 10.93 -3.58 6.92
C GLU A 38 11.07 -3.08 5.49
N GLN A 39 12.15 -2.35 5.24
CA GLN A 39 12.57 -2.00 3.89
C GLN A 39 13.41 -3.14 3.30
N ASP A 40 13.21 -3.41 2.02
CA ASP A 40 13.97 -4.41 1.27
C ASP A 40 15.48 -4.09 1.25
N GLU A 41 16.33 -5.10 1.14
CA GLU A 41 17.79 -4.92 1.16
C GLU A 41 18.36 -4.51 -0.19
N ASP A 42 17.76 -4.98 -1.28
CA ASP A 42 18.23 -4.74 -2.64
C ASP A 42 17.67 -3.43 -3.20
N THR A 43 16.57 -2.93 -2.63
CA THR A 43 15.81 -1.80 -3.18
C THR A 43 15.34 -0.81 -2.12
N ASN A 44 15.51 0.48 -2.40
CA ASN A 44 15.15 1.54 -1.45
C ASN A 44 13.70 1.98 -1.51
N ASP A 45 12.94 1.49 -2.49
CA ASP A 45 11.56 1.85 -2.78
C ASP A 45 10.56 0.74 -2.44
N ILE A 46 11.03 -0.41 -1.95
CA ILE A 46 10.18 -1.53 -1.53
C ILE A 46 10.12 -1.61 0.00
N PHE A 47 8.89 -1.62 0.51
CA PHE A 47 8.59 -1.97 1.89
C PHE A 47 7.87 -3.32 1.93
N VAL A 48 8.31 -4.17 2.84
CA VAL A 48 7.80 -5.53 3.04
C VAL A 48 7.05 -5.59 4.37
N VAL A 49 5.78 -5.98 4.31
CA VAL A 49 4.98 -6.31 5.50
C VAL A 49 4.85 -7.83 5.58
N SER A 50 5.42 -8.43 6.62
CA SER A 50 5.24 -9.85 6.93
C SER A 50 4.21 -10.02 8.05
N VAL A 51 3.15 -10.78 7.78
CA VAL A 51 2.09 -11.11 8.74
C VAL A 51 2.11 -12.61 8.98
N GLY A 52 2.52 -13.03 10.19
CA GLY A 52 2.65 -14.44 10.52
C GLY A 52 1.63 -14.94 11.53
N ALA A 53 1.39 -16.25 11.48
CA ALA A 53 0.41 -16.98 12.29
C ALA A 53 -1.02 -16.39 12.25
N LEU A 54 -1.44 -15.86 11.09
CA LEU A 54 -2.84 -15.50 10.84
C LEU A 54 -3.70 -16.77 10.81
N LYS A 55 -4.75 -16.82 11.62
CA LYS A 55 -5.63 -18.01 11.69
C LYS A 55 -6.43 -18.16 10.40
N PRO A 56 -6.79 -19.41 10.01
CA PRO A 56 -7.69 -19.63 8.89
C PRO A 56 -9.01 -18.87 9.08
N GLY A 57 -9.41 -18.12 8.05
CA GLY A 57 -10.64 -17.32 8.07
C GLY A 57 -10.54 -15.96 8.77
N SER A 58 -9.41 -15.62 9.42
CA SER A 58 -9.21 -14.29 10.00
C SER A 58 -9.00 -13.22 8.94
N GLN A 59 -9.42 -11.99 9.26
CA GLN A 59 -9.21 -10.82 8.41
C GLN A 59 -8.03 -9.99 8.91
N CYS A 60 -7.08 -9.69 8.02
CA CYS A 60 -5.98 -8.77 8.32
C CYS A 60 -6.24 -7.41 7.66
N ARG A 61 -6.27 -6.34 8.46
CA ARG A 61 -6.35 -4.96 7.95
C ARG A 61 -5.03 -4.25 8.16
N ILE A 62 -4.35 -3.95 7.06
CA ILE A 62 -3.08 -3.21 7.05
C ILE A 62 -3.38 -1.74 6.73
N ARG A 63 -2.93 -0.82 7.58
CA ARG A 63 -3.00 0.63 7.33
C ARG A 63 -1.59 1.21 7.20
N ILE A 64 -1.29 1.68 5.99
CA ILE A 64 -0.07 2.42 5.67
C ILE A 64 -0.43 3.90 5.61
N SER A 65 0.42 4.75 6.18
CA SER A 65 0.29 6.20 6.10
C SER A 65 1.66 6.74 5.74
N TYR A 66 1.73 7.51 4.66
CA TYR A 66 2.97 8.05 4.13
C TYR A 66 2.73 9.47 3.63
N VAL A 67 3.82 10.24 3.55
CA VAL A 67 3.86 11.58 2.95
C VAL A 67 4.81 11.50 1.78
N SER A 68 4.42 12.09 0.64
CA SER A 68 5.24 12.15 -0.56
C SER A 68 5.10 13.52 -1.19
N GLU A 69 6.19 14.04 -1.74
CA GLU A 69 6.15 15.16 -2.66
C GLU A 69 5.57 14.68 -4.01
N LEU A 70 4.91 15.58 -4.74
CA LEU A 70 4.33 15.29 -6.04
C LEU A 70 4.98 16.18 -7.10
N ASP A 71 5.25 15.58 -8.26
CA ASP A 71 5.88 16.30 -9.37
C ASP A 71 4.92 17.29 -10.01
N LEU A 72 5.42 18.51 -10.22
CA LEU A 72 4.77 19.52 -11.05
C LEU A 72 5.19 19.33 -12.50
N LEU A 73 4.25 18.94 -13.34
CA LEU A 73 4.49 18.75 -14.77
C LEU A 73 4.34 20.10 -15.50
N HIS A 74 5.42 20.51 -16.16
CA HIS A 74 5.46 21.67 -17.04
C HIS A 74 5.42 21.19 -18.50
N GLY A 75 4.42 21.64 -19.27
CA GLY A 75 4.25 21.20 -20.67
C GLY A 75 2.84 21.35 -21.24
N SER A 76 1.85 21.63 -20.40
CA SER A 76 0.50 22.05 -20.82
C SER A 76 0.36 23.56 -20.66
N GLU A 77 -0.69 24.17 -21.22
CA GLU A 77 -0.99 25.61 -21.03
C GLU A 77 -1.09 26.02 -19.55
N LYS A 78 -1.30 25.06 -18.64
CA LYS A 78 -1.33 25.22 -17.18
C LYS A 78 -0.46 24.17 -16.50
N PRO A 79 0.18 24.48 -15.36
CA PRO A 79 0.91 23.50 -14.57
C PRO A 79 -0.05 22.43 -14.04
N THR A 80 0.38 21.17 -14.04
CA THR A 80 -0.44 20.04 -13.56
C THR A 80 0.34 19.19 -12.56
N ILE A 81 -0.31 18.80 -11.47
CA ILE A 81 0.23 17.84 -10.51
C ILE A 81 -0.23 16.44 -10.92
N ARG A 82 0.66 15.45 -10.86
CA ARG A 82 0.31 14.05 -11.13
C ARG A 82 0.51 13.19 -9.90
N PHE A 83 -0.57 12.55 -9.49
CA PHE A 83 -0.54 11.49 -8.49
C PHE A 83 -0.79 10.14 -9.18
N VAL A 84 0.04 9.14 -8.87
CA VAL A 84 -0.05 7.80 -9.45
C VAL A 84 -0.10 6.78 -8.33
N ILE A 85 -1.14 5.95 -8.31
CA ILE A 85 -1.20 4.73 -7.52
C ILE A 85 -1.14 3.56 -8.49
N PRO A 86 -0.05 2.78 -8.50
CA PRO A 86 0.01 1.54 -9.25
C PRO A 86 -1.04 0.56 -8.74
N THR A 87 -1.83 0.00 -9.65
CA THR A 87 -2.80 -1.06 -9.37
C THR A 87 -2.28 -2.45 -9.78
N THR A 88 -1.11 -2.53 -10.39
CA THR A 88 -0.46 -3.78 -10.79
C THR A 88 0.92 -3.89 -10.18
N ILE A 89 1.44 -5.11 -10.07
CA ILE A 89 2.82 -5.31 -9.64
C ILE A 89 3.69 -5.07 -10.88
N ALA A 90 4.43 -3.95 -10.91
CA ALA A 90 5.37 -3.72 -12.00
C ALA A 90 6.36 -4.91 -12.10
N PRO A 91 6.74 -5.39 -13.30
CA PRO A 91 7.56 -6.61 -13.47
C PRO A 91 8.85 -6.65 -12.64
N ARG A 92 9.44 -5.48 -12.34
CA ARG A 92 10.62 -5.34 -11.46
C ARG A 92 10.39 -5.84 -10.03
N TYR A 93 9.14 -5.93 -9.59
CA TYR A 93 8.70 -6.46 -8.29
C TYR A 93 8.12 -7.87 -8.42
N SER A 94 8.22 -8.49 -9.61
CA SER A 94 7.69 -9.82 -9.86
C SER A 94 8.51 -10.87 -9.11
N PRO A 95 7.85 -11.75 -8.33
CA PRO A 95 8.59 -12.70 -7.53
C PRO A 95 9.33 -13.80 -8.30
N ALA A 96 8.99 -14.00 -9.58
CA ALA A 96 9.63 -14.98 -10.44
C ALA A 96 11.07 -14.61 -10.82
N GLN A 97 11.46 -13.34 -10.75
CA GLN A 97 12.81 -12.88 -11.10
C GLN A 97 13.67 -12.58 -9.87
N LYS A 98 13.09 -11.98 -8.83
CA LYS A 98 13.68 -11.74 -7.50
C LYS A 98 12.54 -11.57 -6.49
N GLY A 99 12.02 -12.68 -5.96
CA GLY A 99 10.95 -12.65 -4.98
C GLY A 99 11.34 -12.03 -3.65
N ILE A 100 10.34 -11.50 -2.95
CA ILE A 100 10.47 -11.04 -1.57
C ILE A 100 10.73 -12.28 -0.71
N SER A 101 11.95 -12.40 -0.20
CA SER A 101 12.34 -13.50 0.70
C SER A 101 11.59 -13.36 2.03
N SER A 102 11.02 -14.47 2.51
CA SER A 102 10.42 -14.52 3.84
C SER A 102 11.52 -14.48 4.91
N PRO A 103 11.42 -13.59 5.92
CA PRO A 103 12.35 -13.55 7.06
C PRO A 103 12.36 -14.83 7.90
N SER A 104 11.33 -15.67 7.78
CA SER A 104 11.22 -16.96 8.47
C SER A 104 11.58 -18.15 7.60
N GLU A 105 12.24 -17.92 6.45
CA GLU A 105 12.70 -18.97 5.51
C GLU A 105 11.58 -19.92 5.02
N THR A 106 10.33 -19.51 5.15
CA THR A 106 9.18 -20.29 4.68
C THR A 106 9.17 -20.36 3.16
N GLN A 107 8.84 -21.53 2.60
CA GLN A 107 8.67 -21.70 1.16
C GLN A 107 7.51 -20.82 0.66
N THR A 108 7.84 -19.72 -0.03
CA THR A 108 6.85 -18.78 -0.55
C THR A 108 6.12 -19.39 -1.75
N LYS A 109 4.81 -19.58 -1.63
CA LYS A 109 3.94 -19.81 -2.79
C LYS A 109 3.30 -18.49 -3.17
N TYR A 110 3.66 -17.97 -4.33
CA TYR A 110 3.03 -16.78 -4.88
C TYR A 110 1.71 -17.16 -5.54
N ALA A 111 0.67 -16.38 -5.27
CA ALA A 111 -0.57 -16.45 -6.03
C ALA A 111 -0.44 -15.49 -7.20
N GLU A 112 -0.23 -16.02 -8.41
CA GLU A 112 0.01 -15.22 -9.63
C GLU A 112 -1.22 -14.43 -10.07
N SER A 113 -2.43 -14.82 -9.65
CA SER A 113 -3.66 -14.10 -10.00
C SER A 113 -4.66 -14.21 -8.86
N VAL A 114 -4.79 -13.12 -8.10
CA VAL A 114 -5.82 -12.97 -7.07
C VAL A 114 -6.72 -11.83 -7.52
N LEU A 115 -8.02 -12.11 -7.63
CA LEU A 115 -9.01 -11.08 -7.87
C LEU A 115 -9.07 -10.18 -6.64
N TYR A 116 -8.88 -8.89 -6.84
CA TYR A 116 -9.02 -7.91 -5.78
C TYR A 116 -9.98 -6.78 -6.18
N THR A 117 -10.43 -6.06 -5.16
CA THR A 117 -11.21 -4.84 -5.32
C THR A 117 -10.37 -3.69 -4.81
N ILE A 118 -10.37 -2.58 -5.55
CA ILE A 118 -9.78 -1.32 -5.12
C ILE A 118 -10.89 -0.30 -4.94
N GLU A 119 -10.83 0.39 -3.81
CA GLU A 119 -11.58 1.61 -3.55
C GLU A 119 -10.56 2.69 -3.20
N PHE A 120 -10.64 3.79 -3.91
CA PHE A 120 -9.78 4.95 -3.74
C PHE A 120 -10.65 6.17 -3.51
N ILE A 121 -10.38 6.86 -2.40
CA ILE A 121 -11.01 8.13 -2.06
C ILE A 121 -9.90 9.11 -1.75
N CYS A 122 -9.95 10.26 -2.40
CA CYS A 122 -8.99 11.34 -2.22
C CYS A 122 -9.72 12.66 -2.05
N GLN A 123 -9.39 13.38 -0.99
CA GLN A 123 -9.77 14.76 -0.82
C GLN A 123 -8.63 15.63 -1.36
N VAL A 124 -8.97 16.58 -2.22
CA VAL A 124 -8.03 17.57 -2.75
C VAL A 124 -8.46 18.95 -2.27
N ASP A 125 -7.62 19.61 -1.49
CA ASP A 125 -7.89 20.95 -0.99
C ASP A 125 -7.66 22.00 -2.10
N LYS A 126 -8.60 22.93 -2.25
CA LYS A 126 -8.60 23.98 -3.29
C LYS A 126 -7.86 25.24 -2.87
N LEU A 127 -7.68 25.43 -1.56
CA LEU A 127 -7.47 26.73 -0.92
C LEU A 127 -6.11 27.39 -1.19
N ASP A 128 -5.06 26.62 -1.51
CA ASP A 128 -3.69 27.17 -1.59
C ASP A 128 -3.07 27.24 -2.99
N GLN A 129 -3.64 26.60 -4.01
CA GLN A 129 -2.93 26.34 -5.28
C GLN A 129 -3.78 26.50 -6.57
N HIS A 130 -4.94 27.16 -6.52
CA HIS A 130 -5.83 27.28 -7.69
C HIS A 130 -6.06 25.94 -8.40
N VAL A 131 -6.26 24.84 -7.66
CA VAL A 131 -6.64 23.57 -8.29
C VAL A 131 -8.03 23.77 -8.89
N VAL A 132 -8.07 23.92 -10.21
CA VAL A 132 -9.30 24.24 -10.95
C VAL A 132 -10.05 23.01 -11.41
N ASN A 133 -9.36 21.87 -11.55
CA ASN A 133 -9.93 20.65 -12.10
C ASN A 133 -9.17 19.41 -11.61
N VAL A 134 -9.87 18.28 -11.55
CA VAL A 134 -9.32 16.96 -11.29
C VAL A 134 -9.81 16.00 -12.38
N SER A 135 -8.90 15.26 -12.98
CA SER A 135 -9.21 14.30 -14.05
C SER A 135 -8.27 13.09 -13.98
N SER A 136 -8.72 11.95 -14.47
CA SER A 136 -7.90 10.75 -14.62
C SER A 136 -7.89 10.30 -16.08
N PRO A 137 -6.71 10.14 -16.72
CA PRO A 137 -6.62 9.64 -18.09
C PRO A 137 -6.73 8.11 -18.18
N SER A 138 -6.49 7.40 -17.07
CA SER A 138 -6.39 5.93 -17.06
C SER A 138 -7.68 5.24 -16.62
N HIS A 139 -8.47 5.87 -15.74
CA HIS A 139 -9.65 5.25 -15.16
C HIS A 139 -10.78 6.27 -15.01
N PRO A 140 -12.05 5.86 -15.14
CA PRO A 140 -13.19 6.73 -14.83
C PRO A 140 -13.20 7.05 -13.33
N ILE A 141 -13.36 8.34 -13.00
CA ILE A 141 -13.45 8.82 -11.62
C ILE A 141 -14.74 9.61 -11.42
N LYS A 142 -15.24 9.59 -10.18
CA LYS A 142 -16.29 10.51 -9.73
C LYS A 142 -15.61 11.67 -9.01
N VAL A 143 -15.96 12.89 -9.38
CA VAL A 143 -15.46 14.10 -8.72
C VAL A 143 -16.68 14.85 -8.18
N ASP A 144 -16.75 14.96 -6.86
CA ASP A 144 -17.69 15.83 -6.18
C ASP A 144 -16.99 17.15 -5.86
N SER A 145 -17.57 18.23 -6.36
CA SER A 145 -17.09 19.60 -6.19
C SER A 145 -18.10 20.49 -5.47
N SER A 146 -19.10 19.91 -4.78
CA SER A 146 -20.15 20.66 -4.09
C SER A 146 -19.61 21.51 -2.92
N ASN A 147 -18.49 21.09 -2.32
CA ASN A 147 -17.78 21.83 -1.30
C ASN A 147 -16.89 22.90 -1.96
N GLU A 148 -16.94 24.15 -1.51
CA GLU A 148 -16.14 25.25 -2.07
C GLU A 148 -14.63 25.11 -1.77
N GLU A 149 -14.25 24.40 -0.72
CA GLU A 149 -12.87 24.28 -0.24
C GLU A 149 -12.17 23.02 -0.74
N THR A 150 -12.92 21.99 -1.16
CA THR A 150 -12.35 20.68 -1.49
C THR A 150 -12.98 20.04 -2.74
N PHE A 151 -12.24 19.15 -3.39
CA PHE A 151 -12.78 18.13 -4.28
C PHE A 151 -12.73 16.77 -3.59
N LEU A 152 -13.83 16.02 -3.62
CA LEU A 152 -13.83 14.62 -3.24
C LEU A 152 -13.79 13.75 -4.50
N VAL A 153 -12.70 13.01 -4.66
CA VAL A 153 -12.43 12.16 -5.81
C VAL A 153 -12.62 10.71 -5.37
N ALA A 154 -13.44 9.96 -6.09
CA ALA A 154 -13.69 8.56 -5.83
C ALA A 154 -13.45 7.71 -7.08
N PHE A 155 -12.78 6.58 -6.88
CA PHE A 155 -12.57 5.52 -7.86
C PHE A 155 -12.82 4.17 -7.19
N SER A 156 -13.49 3.27 -7.89
CA SER A 156 -13.72 1.91 -7.41
C SER A 156 -13.73 0.95 -8.58
N GLN A 157 -13.05 -0.18 -8.44
CA GLN A 157 -13.06 -1.24 -9.45
C GLN A 157 -12.95 -2.60 -8.77
N GLN A 158 -13.73 -3.56 -9.25
CA GLN A 158 -13.84 -4.91 -8.71
C GLN A 158 -13.29 -5.93 -9.71
N GLY A 159 -12.82 -7.07 -9.19
CA GLY A 159 -12.38 -8.19 -10.03
C GLY A 159 -11.12 -7.88 -10.85
N ILE A 160 -10.23 -7.03 -10.33
CA ILE A 160 -8.95 -6.76 -10.99
C ILE A 160 -8.02 -7.94 -10.73
N GLN A 161 -7.30 -8.37 -11.75
CA GLN A 161 -6.20 -9.32 -11.59
C GLN A 161 -4.91 -8.56 -11.28
N LEU A 162 -4.21 -9.03 -10.26
CA LEU A 162 -2.87 -8.59 -9.95
C LEU A 162 -1.92 -9.21 -11.00
N GLU A 163 -1.74 -8.55 -12.15
CA GLU A 163 -0.74 -8.93 -13.17
C GLU A 163 0.64 -8.34 -12.84
#